data_AF-A0A9Q3GJR1-F1
#
_entry.id   AF-A0A9Q3GJR1-F1
#
_cell.length_a   1.000
_cell.length_b   1.000
_cell.length_c   1.000
_cell.angle_alpha   90.00
_cell.angle_beta   90.00
_cell.angle_gamma   90.00
#
_symmetry.space_group_name_H-M   'P 1'
#
loop_
_entity.id
_entity.type
_entity.pdbx_description
1 polymer ?
#
loop_
_entity_poly.entity_id
_entity_poly.type
_entity_poly.pdbx_seq_one_letter_code
_entity_poly.pdbx_strand_id
1 'polypeptide(L)'
;MEIFVIDQLIEAQISPELTLEMKEDLIKILSEFREAFVSDNERLGAIKGHEVEIMLNVERCYPSQLRIPSHLASPRATKELEAHIKMLMKLGVIRKA
;
A
#
# COMPACT_ATOMS: atom_id res chain seq x y z
N MET A 1 10.24 14.04 -26.41
CA MET A 1 10.62 13.46 -25.09
C MET A 1 10.41 14.49 -23.99
N GLU A 2 10.86 15.75 -24.19
CA GLU A 2 10.67 16.86 -23.22
C GLU A 2 9.20 17.14 -22.83
N ILE A 3 8.26 17.11 -23.77
CA ILE A 3 6.84 17.42 -23.49
C ILE A 3 6.19 16.40 -22.53
N PHE A 4 6.50 15.11 -22.70
CA PHE A 4 5.95 14.04 -21.85
C PHE A 4 6.45 14.13 -20.41
N VAL A 5 7.70 14.57 -20.23
CA VAL A 5 8.31 14.77 -18.92
C VAL A 5 7.63 15.93 -18.20
N ILE A 6 7.33 17.04 -18.90
CA ILE A 6 6.67 18.20 -18.30
C ILE A 6 5.26 17.86 -17.81
N ASP A 7 4.45 17.15 -18.61
CA ASP A 7 3.08 16.81 -18.23
C ASP A 7 3.01 15.87 -17.01
N GLN A 8 3.91 14.89 -16.93
CA GLN A 8 4.01 13.98 -15.77
C GLN A 8 4.57 14.70 -14.52
N LEU A 9 5.42 15.71 -14.69
CA LEU A 9 5.96 16.51 -13.59
C LEU A 9 4.94 17.50 -13.00
N ILE A 10 3.90 17.87 -13.75
CA ILE A 10 2.82 18.73 -13.24
C ILE A 10 2.01 17.99 -12.16
N GLU A 11 1.79 16.68 -12.32
CA GLU A 11 1.13 15.85 -11.31
C GLU A 11 2.08 15.46 -10.16
N ALA A 12 3.39 15.52 -10.37
CA ALA A 12 4.38 15.19 -9.36
C ALA A 12 4.49 16.29 -8.30
N GLN A 13 4.31 15.94 -7.03
CA GLN A 13 4.57 16.85 -5.90
C GLN A 13 6.07 17.03 -5.63
N ILE A 14 6.80 17.53 -6.62
CA ILE A 14 8.22 17.86 -6.49
C ILE A 14 8.34 19.29 -5.97
N SER A 15 9.23 19.51 -4.99
CA SER A 15 9.44 20.84 -4.40
C SER A 15 9.73 21.90 -5.48
N PRO A 16 9.06 23.06 -5.45
CA PRO A 16 9.32 24.14 -6.39
C PRO A 16 10.72 24.75 -6.23
N GLU A 17 11.39 24.50 -5.11
CA GLU A 17 12.73 25.03 -4.79
C GLU A 17 13.86 24.33 -5.57
N LEU A 18 13.57 23.19 -6.20
CA LEU A 18 14.54 22.42 -6.97
C LEU A 18 14.82 23.08 -8.33
N THR A 19 16.10 23.23 -8.67
CA THR A 19 16.53 23.64 -10.02
C THR A 19 16.20 22.55 -11.04
N LEU A 20 16.25 22.91 -12.33
CA LEU A 20 15.98 21.95 -13.41
C LEU A 20 16.93 20.75 -13.36
N GLU A 21 18.24 21.00 -13.17
CA GLU A 21 19.27 19.97 -13.07
C GLU A 21 19.00 18.99 -11.92
N MET A 22 18.60 19.50 -10.75
CA MET A 22 18.28 18.65 -9.60
C MET A 22 17.03 17.79 -9.83
N LYS A 23 16.06 18.30 -10.60
CA LYS A 23 14.87 17.52 -10.97
C LYS A 23 15.23 16.40 -11.93
N GLU A 24 16.11 16.66 -12.89
CA GLU A 24 16.61 15.63 -13.83
C GLU A 24 17.36 14.53 -13.09
N ASP A 25 18.26 14.89 -12.16
CA ASP A 25 18.97 13.93 -11.32
C ASP A 25 18.01 13.11 -10.45
N LEU A 26 17.01 13.76 -9.85
CA LEU A 26 15.99 13.09 -9.05
C LEU A 26 15.21 12.06 -9.89
N ILE A 27 14.73 12.45 -11.08
CA ILE A 27 14.01 11.54 -11.99
C ILE A 27 14.89 10.36 -12.37
N LYS A 28 16.18 10.61 -12.63
CA LYS A 28 17.14 9.55 -12.98
C LYS A 28 17.27 8.54 -11.84
N ILE A 29 17.43 9.01 -10.59
CA ILE A 29 17.49 8.15 -9.39
C ILE A 29 16.19 7.38 -9.19
N LEU A 30 15.04 8.05 -9.27
CA LEU A 30 13.72 7.42 -9.11
C LEU A 30 13.47 6.35 -10.18
N SER A 31 13.91 6.58 -11.41
CA SER A 31 13.82 5.64 -12.52
C SER A 31 14.77 4.44 -12.34
N GLU A 32 16.02 4.72 -11.97
CA GLU A 32 17.05 3.70 -11.74
C GLU A 32 16.69 2.76 -10.57
N PHE A 33 16.21 3.33 -9.47
CA PHE A 33 15.85 2.60 -8.26
C PHE A 33 14.34 2.42 -8.08
N ARG A 34 13.56 2.38 -9.17
CA ARG A 34 12.09 2.32 -9.12
C ARG A 34 11.54 1.22 -8.19
N GLU A 35 12.21 0.07 -8.13
CA GLU A 35 11.81 -1.09 -7.34
C GLU A 35 12.05 -0.92 -5.83
N ALA A 36 12.83 0.09 -5.44
CA ALA A 36 13.03 0.46 -4.03
C ALA A 36 11.89 1.36 -3.49
N PHE A 37 11.04 1.90 -4.38
CA PHE A 37 9.93 2.78 -4.02
C PHE A 37 8.60 2.04 -4.09
N VAL A 38 7.67 2.41 -3.23
CA VAL A 38 6.33 1.80 -3.19
C VAL A 38 5.49 2.30 -4.36
N SER A 39 4.90 1.38 -5.12
CA SER A 39 3.90 1.66 -6.16
C SER A 39 2.53 1.11 -5.81
N ASP A 40 1.45 1.77 -6.26
CA ASP A 40 0.05 1.35 -6.06
C ASP A 40 -0.32 0.02 -6.73
N ASN A 41 0.57 -0.52 -7.57
CA ASN A 41 0.36 -1.74 -8.33
C ASN A 41 1.18 -2.92 -7.83
N GLU A 42 2.08 -2.71 -6.87
CA GLU A 42 2.94 -3.76 -6.33
C GLU A 42 2.37 -4.34 -5.04
N ARG A 43 2.57 -5.64 -4.83
CA ARG A 43 2.10 -6.30 -3.60
C ARG A 43 2.99 -5.90 -2.44
N LEU A 44 2.39 -5.45 -1.34
CA LEU A 44 3.11 -5.14 -0.12
C LEU A 44 3.57 -6.43 0.58
N GLY A 45 4.80 -6.44 1.10
CA GLY A 45 5.27 -7.48 2.00
C GLY A 45 5.66 -8.81 1.33
N ALA A 46 5.99 -8.82 0.04
CA ALA A 46 6.55 -9.99 -0.64
C ALA A 46 8.02 -10.30 -0.26
N ILE A 47 8.42 -9.97 0.98
CA ILE A 47 9.76 -10.25 1.51
C ILE A 47 9.78 -11.70 1.97
N LYS A 48 10.45 -12.55 1.19
CA LYS A 48 10.61 -13.99 1.52
C LYS A 48 11.39 -14.14 2.83
N GLY A 49 10.97 -15.07 3.69
CA GLY A 49 11.69 -15.42 4.92
C GLY A 49 11.35 -14.56 6.13
N HIS A 50 10.38 -13.65 6.02
CA HIS A 50 9.87 -12.83 7.14
C HIS A 50 8.47 -13.28 7.58
N GLU A 51 8.10 -14.52 7.29
CA GLU A 51 6.85 -15.11 7.75
C GLU A 51 6.88 -15.27 9.29
N VAL A 52 5.82 -14.82 9.96
CA VAL A 52 5.69 -14.97 11.41
C VAL A 52 4.84 -16.20 11.71
N GLU A 53 5.42 -17.17 12.41
CA GLU A 53 4.69 -18.29 12.98
C GLU A 53 4.11 -17.89 14.34
N ILE A 54 2.77 -17.82 14.43
CA ILE A 54 2.07 -17.51 15.67
C ILE A 54 1.58 -18.82 16.27
N MET A 55 2.30 -19.31 17.28
CA MET A 55 1.89 -20.48 18.07
C MET A 55 1.00 -20.06 19.24
N LEU A 56 -0.14 -20.74 19.39
CA LEU A 56 -0.99 -20.57 20.56
C LEU A 56 -0.49 -21.49 21.68
N ASN A 57 -0.44 -20.97 22.91
CA ASN A 57 -0.08 -21.77 24.10
C ASN A 57 -1.18 -22.75 24.53
N VAL A 58 -2.24 -22.89 23.74
CA VAL A 58 -3.42 -23.70 24.03
C VAL A 58 -3.85 -24.45 22.76
N GLU A 59 -4.33 -25.67 22.94
CA GLU A 59 -4.96 -26.45 21.87
C GLU A 59 -6.40 -25.95 21.64
N ARG A 60 -6.95 -26.13 20.41
CA ARG A 60 -8.30 -25.68 20.02
C ARG A 60 -9.36 -26.09 21.08
N CYS A 61 -10.38 -25.27 21.38
CA CYS A 61 -11.24 -24.53 20.45
C CYS A 61 -11.26 -23.02 20.73
N TYR A 62 -11.10 -22.21 19.68
CA TYR A 62 -11.49 -20.79 19.75
C TYR A 62 -12.95 -20.75 20.21
N PRO A 63 -13.27 -20.19 21.40
CA PRO A 63 -14.63 -20.24 21.91
C PRO A 63 -15.55 -19.54 20.90
N SER A 64 -16.62 -20.22 20.47
CA SER A 64 -17.65 -19.59 19.62
C SER A 64 -18.23 -18.34 20.27
N GLN A 65 -18.19 -18.27 21.61
CA GLN A 65 -18.59 -17.14 22.45
C GLN A 65 -17.72 -15.88 22.26
N LEU A 66 -16.48 -16.02 21.76
CA LEU A 66 -15.62 -14.89 21.39
C LEU A 66 -15.79 -14.46 19.93
N ARG A 67 -16.73 -15.06 19.17
CA ARG A 67 -17.16 -14.50 17.88
C ARG A 67 -18.04 -13.29 18.15
N ILE A 68 -17.40 -12.14 18.29
CA ILE A 68 -18.08 -10.87 18.41
C ILE A 68 -18.63 -10.51 17.02
N PRO A 69 -19.93 -10.25 16.87
CA PRO A 69 -20.46 -9.76 15.61
C PRO A 69 -19.80 -8.42 15.27
N SER A 70 -19.53 -8.20 13.99
CA SER A 70 -18.96 -6.93 13.52
C SER A 70 -19.81 -5.76 14.03
N HIS A 71 -19.17 -4.78 14.65
CA HIS A 71 -19.86 -3.57 15.09
C HIS A 71 -20.49 -2.86 13.89
N LEU A 72 -21.70 -2.33 14.06
CA LEU A 72 -22.36 -1.54 13.02
C LEU A 72 -21.58 -0.24 12.80
N ALA A 73 -20.97 -0.08 11.63
CA ALA A 73 -20.36 1.17 11.21
C ALA A 73 -21.43 2.12 10.63
N SER A 74 -21.18 3.42 10.68
CA SER A 74 -22.05 4.39 10.00
C SER A 74 -21.97 4.18 8.48
N PRO A 75 -23.02 4.53 7.69
CA PRO A 75 -23.00 4.34 6.23
C PRO A 75 -21.80 5.00 5.55
N ARG A 76 -21.37 6.17 6.06
CA ARG A 76 -20.17 6.86 5.59
C ARG A 76 -18.90 6.06 5.89
N ALA A 77 -18.75 5.60 7.14
CA ALA A 77 -17.59 4.81 7.54
C ALA A 77 -17.51 3.49 6.76
N THR A 78 -18.63 2.82 6.49
CA THR A 78 -18.67 1.61 5.68
C THR A 78 -18.14 1.84 4.27
N LYS A 79 -18.55 2.93 3.62
CA LYS A 79 -18.09 3.27 2.26
C LYS A 79 -16.58 3.54 2.21
N GLU A 80 -16.05 4.27 3.20
CA GLU A 80 -14.62 4.53 3.31
C GLU A 80 -13.84 3.24 3.61
N LEU A 81 -14.32 2.41 4.54
CA LEU A 81 -13.71 1.12 4.86
C LEU A 81 -13.68 0.17 3.66
N GLU A 82 -14.76 0.11 2.88
CA GLU A 82 -14.82 -0.72 1.67
C GLU A 82 -13.74 -0.33 0.64
N ALA A 83 -13.47 0.97 0.49
CA ALA A 83 -12.42 1.44 -0.41
C ALA A 83 -11.03 0.96 0.05
N HIS A 84 -10.74 1.09 1.35
CA HIS A 84 -9.48 0.64 1.94
C HIS A 84 -9.34 -0.89 1.89
N ILE A 85 -10.39 -1.64 2.19
CA ILE A 85 -10.38 -3.10 2.11
C ILE A 85 -10.10 -3.56 0.68
N LYS A 86 -10.75 -2.97 -0.33
CA LYS A 86 -10.48 -3.28 -1.75
C LYS A 86 -9.03 -2.99 -2.12
N MET A 87 -8.47 -1.88 -1.65
CA MET A 87 -7.05 -1.55 -1.84
C MET A 87 -6.12 -2.60 -1.21
N LEU A 88 -6.36 -2.96 0.06
CA LEU A 88 -5.55 -3.96 0.77
C LEU A 88 -5.66 -5.37 0.14
N MET A 89 -6.81 -5.71 -0.44
CA MET A 89 -6.96 -6.93 -1.22
C MET A 89 -6.14 -6.89 -2.52
N LYS A 90 -6.16 -5.77 -3.26
CA LYS A 90 -5.34 -5.57 -4.47
C LYS A 90 -3.84 -5.71 -4.15
N LEU A 91 -3.41 -5.14 -3.03
CA LEU A 91 -2.02 -5.21 -2.55
C LEU A 91 -1.63 -6.57 -1.97
N GLY A 92 -2.56 -7.53 -1.86
CA GLY A 92 -2.29 -8.88 -1.38
C GLY A 92 -2.13 -9.02 0.14
N VAL A 93 -2.43 -7.95 0.89
CA VAL A 93 -2.35 -7.93 2.37
C VAL A 93 -3.51 -8.71 2.97
N ILE A 94 -4.73 -8.44 2.51
CA ILE A 94 -5.95 -9.17 2.92
C ILE A 94 -6.30 -10.19 1.85
N ARG A 95 -6.54 -11.44 2.26
CA ARG A 95 -7.01 -12.51 1.39
C ARG A 95 -8.40 -12.96 1.81
N LYS A 96 -9.24 -13.30 0.84
CA LYS A 96 -10.52 -13.94 1.12
C LYS A 96 -10.22 -15.34 1.67
N ALA A 97 -10.71 -15.61 2.88
CA ALA A 97 -10.65 -16.92 3.51
C ALA A 97 -11.57 -17.92 2.78
#